data_AF-A0A1E5Q0C4-F1
#
_entry.id   AF-A0A1E5Q0C4-F1
#
_cell.length_a   1.000
_cell.length_b   1.000
_cell.length_c   1.000
_cell.angle_alpha   90.00
_cell.angle_beta   90.00
_cell.angle_gamma   90.00
#
_symmetry.space_group_name_H-M   'P 1'
#
loop_
_entity.id
_entity.type
_entity.pdbx_description
1 polymer ?
#
loop_
_entity_poly.entity_id
_entity_poly.type
_entity_poly.pdbx_seq_one_letter_code
_entity_poly.pdbx_strand_id
1 'polypeptide(L)'
;MTRLQWPRILARAAGIVTGYDQVGGCTFRQAYYRLVVEGLIPHTAPTYRRMSAHLAQARREERFPDLIDPLREVHVPPAWTDADALSRARPWLVRPGPGGLDGRPQ
;
A
#
# COMPACT_ATOMS: atom_id res chain seq x y z
N MET A 1 -26.67 15.07 -13.81
CA MET A 1 -25.87 13.98 -13.20
C MET A 1 -26.69 13.30 -12.12
N THR A 2 -26.94 12.01 -12.24
CA THR A 2 -27.71 11.23 -11.25
C THR A 2 -26.98 11.21 -9.91
N ARG A 3 -27.71 11.45 -8.82
CA ARG A 3 -27.15 11.41 -7.45
C ARG A 3 -26.75 9.98 -7.11
N LEU A 4 -25.47 9.77 -6.79
CA LEU A 4 -24.97 8.47 -6.36
C LEU A 4 -25.60 8.04 -5.03
N GLN A 5 -26.10 6.81 -5.00
CA GLN A 5 -26.71 6.20 -3.82
C GLN A 5 -25.63 5.54 -2.95
N TRP A 6 -24.89 6.38 -2.20
CA TRP A 6 -23.72 5.95 -1.43
C TRP A 6 -23.96 4.75 -0.51
N PRO A 7 -25.07 4.65 0.26
CA PRO A 7 -25.32 3.47 1.08
C PRO A 7 -25.38 2.16 0.28
N ARG A 8 -26.04 2.19 -0.89
CA ARG A 8 -26.14 1.04 -1.79
C ARG A 8 -24.77 0.69 -2.40
N ILE A 9 -24.00 1.71 -2.79
CA ILE A 9 -22.65 1.54 -3.33
C ILE A 9 -21.73 0.90 -2.28
N LEU A 10 -21.78 1.36 -1.03
CA LEU A 10 -20.99 0.80 0.07
C LEU A 10 -21.40 -0.64 0.40
N ALA A 11 -22.70 -0.94 0.45
CA ALA A 11 -23.17 -2.31 0.65
C ALA A 11 -22.68 -3.24 -0.48
N ARG A 12 -22.72 -2.78 -1.73
CA ARG A 12 -22.19 -3.55 -2.86
C ARG A 12 -20.68 -3.71 -2.78
N ALA A 13 -19.96 -2.66 -2.41
CA ALA A 13 -18.51 -2.71 -2.21
C ALA A 13 -18.13 -3.74 -1.15
N ALA A 14 -18.85 -3.79 -0.02
CA ALA A 14 -18.63 -4.78 1.03
C ALA A 14 -18.82 -6.20 0.49
N GLY A 15 -19.89 -6.46 -0.26
CA GLY A 15 -20.11 -7.76 -0.89
C GLY A 15 -19.03 -8.16 -1.89
N ILE A 16 -18.48 -7.18 -2.65
CA ILE A 16 -17.31 -7.44 -3.51
C ILE A 16 -16.11 -7.82 -2.67
N VAL A 17 -15.80 -7.07 -1.62
CA VAL A 17 -14.62 -7.32 -0.77
C VAL A 17 -14.71 -8.70 -0.12
N THR A 18 -15.82 -9.03 0.52
CA THR A 18 -16.04 -10.34 1.17
C THR A 18 -15.98 -11.49 0.17
N GLY A 19 -16.39 -11.27 -1.09
CA GLY A 19 -16.27 -12.28 -2.14
C GLY A 19 -14.83 -12.65 -2.49
N TYR A 20 -13.86 -11.79 -2.18
CA TYR A 20 -12.43 -12.02 -2.41
C TYR A 20 -11.70 -12.59 -1.18
N ASP A 21 -12.35 -12.72 -0.03
CA ASP A 21 -11.72 -13.27 1.18
C ASP A 21 -11.15 -14.67 0.92
N GLN A 22 -11.81 -15.46 0.08
CA GLN A 22 -11.38 -16.81 -0.31
C GLN A 22 -10.09 -16.86 -1.14
N VAL A 23 -9.70 -15.75 -1.77
CA VAL A 23 -8.53 -15.65 -2.67
C VAL A 23 -7.44 -14.73 -2.10
N GLY A 24 -7.50 -14.44 -0.80
CA GLY A 24 -6.49 -13.64 -0.09
C GLY A 24 -6.85 -12.17 0.13
N GLY A 25 -8.08 -11.76 -0.21
CA GLY A 25 -8.64 -10.44 0.07
C GLY A 25 -8.70 -9.50 -1.14
N CYS A 26 -9.21 -8.29 -0.90
CA CYS A 26 -9.45 -7.28 -1.93
C CYS A 26 -8.78 -5.94 -1.61
N THR A 27 -8.13 -5.33 -2.60
CA THR A 27 -7.65 -3.94 -2.49
C THR A 27 -8.76 -2.95 -2.79
N PHE A 28 -8.63 -1.71 -2.29
CA PHE A 28 -9.55 -0.62 -2.63
C PHE A 28 -9.69 -0.41 -4.14
N ARG A 29 -8.57 -0.44 -4.87
CA ARG A 29 -8.55 -0.20 -6.32
C ARG A 29 -9.32 -1.29 -7.07
N GLN A 30 -9.20 -2.55 -6.66
CA GLN A 30 -9.97 -3.66 -7.25
C GLN A 30 -11.47 -3.47 -7.02
N ALA A 31 -11.90 -3.20 -5.78
CA ALA A 31 -13.30 -2.94 -5.45
C ALA A 31 -13.87 -1.75 -6.25
N TYR A 32 -13.10 -0.66 -6.37
CA TYR A 32 -13.46 0.51 -7.16
C TYR A 32 -13.72 0.16 -8.63
N TYR A 33 -12.80 -0.56 -9.27
CA TYR A 33 -12.97 -0.93 -10.68
C TYR A 33 -14.12 -1.90 -10.92
N ARG A 34 -14.40 -2.82 -9.98
CA ARG A 34 -15.57 -3.68 -10.06
C ARG A 34 -16.88 -2.87 -10.07
N LEU A 35 -17.00 -1.86 -9.22
CA LEU A 35 -18.19 -0.98 -9.20
C LEU A 35 -18.31 -0.11 -10.46
N VAL A 36 -17.18 0.30 -11.04
CA VAL A 36 -17.15 1.01 -12.33
C VAL A 36 -17.66 0.10 -13.45
N VAL A 37 -17.17 -1.13 -13.53
CA VAL A 37 -17.60 -2.12 -14.54
C VAL A 37 -19.07 -2.48 -14.37
N GLU A 38 -19.58 -2.54 -13.13
CA GLU A 38 -21.00 -2.72 -12.84
C GLU A 38 -21.85 -1.46 -13.13
N GLY A 39 -21.24 -0.34 -13.55
CA GLY A 39 -21.94 0.91 -13.88
C GLY A 39 -22.52 1.65 -12.68
N LEU A 40 -22.14 1.28 -11.45
CA LEU A 40 -22.68 1.88 -10.23
C LEU A 40 -22.06 3.22 -9.88
N ILE A 41 -20.84 3.46 -10.34
CA ILE A 41 -20.09 4.69 -10.14
C ILE A 41 -19.33 5.10 -11.41
N PRO A 42 -19.15 6.40 -11.68
CA PRO A 42 -18.38 6.85 -12.83
C PRO A 42 -16.88 6.78 -12.54
N HIS A 43 -16.09 6.37 -13.53
CA HIS A 43 -14.62 6.31 -13.44
C HIS A 43 -14.00 7.73 -13.49
N THR A 44 -14.02 8.43 -12.36
CA THR A 44 -13.51 9.81 -12.27
C THR A 44 -12.76 10.04 -10.96
N ALA A 45 -11.79 10.96 -10.97
CA ALA A 45 -11.02 11.30 -9.78
C ALA A 45 -11.88 11.80 -8.59
N PRO A 46 -12.93 12.63 -8.78
CA PRO A 46 -13.82 13.02 -7.68
C PRO A 46 -14.55 11.83 -7.04
N THR A 47 -15.03 10.88 -7.84
CA THR A 47 -15.70 9.68 -7.34
C THR A 47 -14.73 8.80 -6.56
N TYR A 48 -13.52 8.60 -7.06
CA TYR A 48 -12.47 7.84 -6.37
C TYR A 48 -12.18 8.42 -4.99
N ARG A 49 -11.94 9.74 -4.88
CA ARG A 49 -11.68 10.41 -3.60
C ARG A 49 -12.86 10.28 -2.63
N ARG A 50 -14.08 10.47 -3.12
CA ARG A 50 -15.29 10.36 -2.28
C ARG A 50 -15.51 8.92 -1.80
N MET A 51 -15.31 7.93 -2.64
CA MET A 51 -15.41 6.52 -2.26
C MET A 51 -14.34 6.14 -1.23
N SER A 52 -13.09 6.59 -1.41
CA SER A 52 -12.02 6.40 -0.44
C SER A 52 -12.39 6.99 0.93
N ALA A 53 -12.93 8.21 0.98
CA ALA A 53 -13.35 8.85 2.23
C ALA A 53 -14.49 8.09 2.92
N HIS A 54 -15.51 7.65 2.17
CA HIS A 54 -16.62 6.88 2.74
C HIS A 54 -16.18 5.53 3.28
N LEU A 55 -15.30 4.82 2.56
CA LEU A 55 -14.77 3.54 3.02
C LEU A 55 -13.90 3.70 4.26
N ALA A 56 -13.02 4.70 4.27
CA ALA A 56 -12.20 5.00 5.45
C ALA A 56 -13.08 5.28 6.68
N GLN A 57 -14.14 6.07 6.51
CA GLN A 57 -15.09 6.34 7.59
C GLN A 57 -15.82 5.08 8.05
N ALA A 58 -16.36 4.29 7.12
CA ALA A 58 -17.08 3.06 7.46
C ALA A 58 -16.18 2.02 8.16
N ARG A 59 -14.90 1.93 7.79
CA ARG A 59 -13.90 1.10 8.47
C ARG A 59 -13.58 1.57 9.87
N ARG A 60 -13.46 2.89 10.10
CA ARG A 60 -13.27 3.47 11.44
C ARG A 60 -14.44 3.18 12.38
N GLU A 61 -15.64 3.03 11.80
CA GLU A 61 -16.85 2.68 12.53
C GLU A 61 -17.09 1.15 12.60
N GLU A 62 -16.15 0.33 12.13
CA GLU A 62 -16.25 -1.14 12.10
C GLU A 62 -17.45 -1.68 11.29
N ARG A 63 -18.00 -0.86 10.37
CA ARG A 63 -19.16 -1.21 9.53
C ARG A 63 -18.80 -1.67 8.12
N PHE A 64 -17.51 -1.87 7.84
CA PHE A 64 -17.02 -2.27 6.51
C PHE A 64 -15.89 -3.29 6.64
N PRO A 65 -15.85 -4.35 5.79
CA PRO A 65 -14.83 -5.38 5.85
C PRO A 65 -13.41 -4.84 5.65
N ASP A 66 -12.42 -5.61 6.09
CA ASP A 66 -11.04 -5.20 5.92
C ASP A 66 -10.63 -5.21 4.43
N LEU A 67 -9.72 -4.33 4.06
CA LEU A 67 -9.21 -4.18 2.69
C LEU A 67 -7.72 -4.43 2.79
N ILE A 68 -7.18 -5.14 1.81
CA ILE A 68 -5.73 -5.24 1.68
C ILE A 68 -5.21 -3.84 1.36
N ASP A 69 -4.34 -3.36 2.23
CA ASP A 69 -3.52 -2.18 2.00
C ASP A 69 -2.07 -2.62 1.78
N PRO A 70 -1.65 -2.85 0.52
CA PRO A 70 -0.27 -3.26 0.22
C PRO A 70 0.75 -2.16 0.51
N LEU A 71 0.31 -0.92 0.79
CA LEU A 71 1.18 0.18 1.19
C LEU A 71 1.31 0.31 2.72
N ARG A 72 0.57 -0.51 3.50
CA ARG A 72 0.64 -0.50 4.97
C ARG A 72 1.97 -1.06 5.49
N GLU A 73 2.63 -1.94 4.75
CA GLU A 73 4.00 -2.32 5.06
C GLU A 73 4.93 -1.12 4.78
N VAL A 74 5.22 -0.37 5.84
CA VAL A 74 6.35 0.55 5.84
C VAL A 74 7.60 -0.29 5.71
N HIS A 75 8.27 -0.22 4.55
CA HIS A 75 9.59 -0.80 4.40
C HIS A 75 10.51 -0.14 5.43
N VAL A 76 10.86 -0.87 6.50
CA VAL A 76 11.86 -0.44 7.48
C VAL A 76 13.22 -0.82 6.89
N PRO A 77 14.07 0.15 6.50
CA PRO A 77 15.42 -0.17 6.10
C PRO A 77 16.13 -0.89 7.26
N PRO A 78 16.97 -1.90 7.00
CA PRO A 78 17.77 -2.50 8.05
C PRO A 78 18.56 -1.41 8.78
N ALA A 79 18.48 -1.42 10.11
CA ALA A 79 19.28 -0.58 10.98
C ALA A 79 20.44 -1.40 11.53
N TRP A 80 21.62 -0.80 11.58
CA TRP A 80 22.81 -1.41 12.18
C TRP A 80 23.12 -0.68 13.48
N THR A 81 23.45 -1.44 14.52
CA THR A 81 23.71 -0.92 15.87
C THR A 81 24.93 0.00 15.92
N ASP A 82 25.88 -0.21 15.01
CA ASP A 82 27.09 0.58 14.85
C ASP A 82 27.62 0.53 13.40
N ALA A 83 28.67 1.32 13.12
CA ALA A 83 29.32 1.38 11.82
C ALA A 83 30.02 0.06 11.44
N ASP A 84 30.48 -0.73 12.40
CA ASP A 84 31.16 -2.00 12.15
C ASP A 84 30.17 -3.07 11.66
N ALA A 85 28.96 -3.11 12.23
CA ALA A 85 27.86 -3.95 11.81
C ALA A 85 27.40 -3.61 10.39
N LEU A 86 27.35 -2.32 10.05
CA LEU A 86 27.12 -1.87 8.67
C LEU A 86 28.22 -2.36 7.73
N SER A 87 29.48 -2.20 8.13
CA SER A 87 30.65 -2.57 7.32
C SER A 87 30.70 -4.07 7.02
N ARG A 88 30.38 -4.92 8.02
CA ARG A 88 30.27 -6.37 7.83
C ARG A 88 29.13 -6.75 6.88
N ALA A 89 27.98 -6.10 7.00
CA ALA A 89 26.80 -6.39 6.19
C ALA A 89 26.91 -5.84 4.76
N ARG A 90 27.64 -4.73 4.56
CA ARG A 90 27.78 -4.03 3.28
C ARG A 90 29.24 -3.55 3.09
N PRO A 91 30.19 -4.47 2.83
CA PRO A 91 31.61 -4.15 2.77
C PRO A 91 31.97 -3.16 1.66
N TRP A 92 31.18 -3.06 0.59
CA TRP A 92 31.38 -2.11 -0.51
C TRP A 92 30.92 -0.67 -0.20
N LEU A 93 30.23 -0.45 0.92
CA LEU A 93 29.71 0.88 1.28
C LEU A 93 30.75 1.75 1.97
N VAL A 94 31.77 1.12 2.58
CA VAL A 94 32.88 1.81 3.21
C VAL A 94 33.94 2.04 2.15
N ARG A 95 34.11 3.30 1.74
CA ARG A 95 35.25 3.68 0.92
C ARG A 95 36.52 3.47 1.77
N PRO A 96 37.52 2.71 1.30
CA PRO A 96 38.81 2.68 1.99
C PRO A 96 39.32 4.12 2.12
N GLY A 97 39.67 4.52 3.35
CA GLY A 97 40.20 5.85 3.63
C GLY A 97 41.45 6.12 2.78
N PRO A 98 41.76 7.38 2.45
CA PRO A 98 42.99 7.71 1.74
C PRO A 98 44.17 7.47 2.68
N GLY A 99 44.77 6.29 2.62
CA GLY A 99 45.90 5.92 3.47
C GLY A 99 46.68 4.75 2.89
N GLY A 100 47.84 5.06 2.30
CA GLY A 100 48.90 4.11 2.04
C GLY A 100 49.08 3.70 0.57
N LEU A 101 49.52 4.62 -0.28
CA LEU A 101 50.42 4.25 -1.37
C LEU A 101 51.78 3.93 -0.73
N ASP A 102 51.92 2.75 -0.15
CA ASP A 102 53.25 2.21 0.15
C ASP A 102 53.25 0.71 -0.13
N GLY A 103 54.25 0.26 -0.88
CA GLY A 103 54.36 -1.13 -1.33
C GLY A 103 54.13 -1.33 -2.83
N ARG A 104 54.97 -0.69 -3.67
CA ARG A 104 55.39 -1.39 -4.90
C ARG A 104 56.49 -2.40 -4.50
N PRO A 105 56.45 -3.63 -5.02
CA PRO A 105 57.48 -4.62 -4.74
C PRO A 105 58.78 -4.27 -5.49
N GLN A 106 59.88 -4.47 -4.75
CA GLN A 106 61.30 -4.66 -5.11
C GLN A 106 61.68 -4.46 -6.59
#